data_AF-A0A2W4IDM8-F1
#
_entry.id   AF-A0A2W4IDM8-F1
#
_cell.length_a   1.000
_cell.length_b   1.000
_cell.length_c   1.000
_cell.angle_alpha   90.00
_cell.angle_beta   90.00
_cell.angle_gamma   90.00
#
_symmetry.space_group_name_H-M   'P 1'
#
loop_
_entity.id
_entity.type
_entity.pdbx_description
1 polymer ?
#
loop_
_entity_poly.entity_id
_entity_poly.type
_entity_poly.pdbx_seq_one_letter_code
_entity_poly.pdbx_strand_id
1 'polypeptide(L)'
;MKQILLVLSGIGIVAFIAVACLFGLFFYLSSGHIVIKNETAETINQCSVELPGNKKTFENIGPTAERDLWFSPTHDGEYHVTVTLSSGRKLVDDLGYVTPNLGNRDCLVISPDQITLVQDKFPSLAGKAKPLR
;
A
#
# COMPACT_ATOMS: atom_id res chain seq x y z
N MET A 1 1.59 35.01 -37.65
CA MET A 1 1.88 35.16 -36.21
C MET A 1 0.85 34.47 -35.31
N LYS A 2 -0.47 34.76 -35.41
CA LYS A 2 -1.50 34.13 -34.54
C LYS A 2 -1.55 32.59 -34.63
N GLN A 3 -1.38 32.00 -35.81
CA GLN A 3 -1.38 30.54 -35.96
C GLN A 3 -0.14 29.86 -35.36
N ILE A 4 1.03 30.50 -35.44
CA ILE A 4 2.27 29.99 -34.82
C ILE A 4 2.13 30.02 -33.28
N LEU A 5 1.51 31.08 -32.74
CA LEU A 5 1.24 31.20 -31.30
C LEU A 5 0.27 30.10 -30.81
N LEU A 6 -0.77 29.77 -31.59
CA LEU A 6 -1.73 28.70 -31.29
C LEU A 6 -1.10 27.30 -31.30
N VAL A 7 -0.19 27.04 -32.24
CA VAL A 7 0.54 25.76 -32.31
C VAL A 7 1.48 25.62 -31.12
N LEU A 8 2.22 26.68 -30.76
CA LEU A 8 3.12 26.68 -29.61
C LEU A 8 2.35 26.51 -28.28
N SER A 9 1.19 27.16 -28.12
CA SER A 9 0.36 26.97 -26.93
C SER A 9 -0.21 25.55 -26.85
N GLY A 10 -0.60 24.96 -27.99
CA GLY A 10 -1.08 23.58 -28.05
C GLY A 10 0.01 22.57 -27.63
N ILE A 11 1.24 22.73 -28.14
CA ILE A 11 2.38 21.88 -27.75
C ILE A 11 2.68 22.01 -26.25
N GLY A 12 2.62 23.22 -25.70
CA GLY A 12 2.83 23.46 -24.27
C GLY A 12 1.83 22.72 -23.38
N ILE A 13 0.54 22.73 -23.76
CA ILE A 13 -0.51 22.02 -23.02
C ILE A 13 -0.30 20.51 -23.08
N VAL A 14 0.01 19.97 -24.27
CA VAL A 14 0.26 18.53 -24.43
C VAL A 14 1.49 18.09 -23.63
N ALA A 15 2.57 18.87 -23.65
CA ALA A 15 3.76 18.61 -22.85
C ALA A 15 3.46 18.64 -21.34
N PHE A 16 2.68 19.62 -20.88
CA PHE A 16 2.27 19.71 -19.47
C PHE A 16 1.44 18.51 -19.03
N ILE A 17 0.47 18.09 -19.83
CA ILE A 17 -0.34 16.89 -19.55
C ILE A 17 0.54 15.63 -19.50
N ALA A 18 1.47 15.48 -20.45
CA ALA A 18 2.39 14.33 -20.47
C ALA A 18 3.27 14.27 -19.21
N VAL A 19 3.82 15.41 -18.78
CA VAL A 19 4.61 15.50 -17.54
C VAL A 19 3.74 15.19 -16.32
N ALA A 20 2.52 15.71 -16.24
CA ALA A 20 1.60 15.42 -15.14
C ALA A 20 1.23 13.92 -15.08
N CYS A 21 1.00 13.28 -16.22
CA CYS A 21 0.76 11.85 -16.31
C CYS A 21 1.98 11.04 -15.85
N LEU A 22 3.18 11.39 -16.27
CA LEU A 22 4.41 10.74 -15.83
C LEU A 22 4.62 10.88 -14.31
N PHE A 23 4.36 12.06 -13.77
CA PHE A 23 4.46 12.33 -12.33
C PHE A 23 3.42 11.51 -11.53
N GLY A 24 2.17 11.46 -12.00
CA GLY A 24 1.13 10.65 -11.37
C GLY A 24 1.45 9.15 -11.36
N LEU A 25 2.02 8.64 -12.45
CA LEU A 25 2.45 7.24 -12.56
C LEU A 25 3.58 6.92 -11.57
N PHE A 26 4.52 7.85 -11.38
CA PHE A 26 5.62 7.71 -10.42
C PHE A 26 5.12 7.64 -8.97
N PHE A 27 4.16 8.47 -8.60
CA PHE A 27 3.52 8.41 -7.27
C PHE A 27 2.77 7.10 -7.03
N TYR A 28 2.09 6.58 -8.05
CA TYR A 28 1.38 5.31 -7.93
C TYR A 28 2.34 4.13 -7.68
N LEU A 29 3.44 4.05 -8.43
CA LEU A 29 4.42 2.97 -8.31
C LEU A 29 5.26 3.02 -7.01
N SER A 30 5.38 4.20 -6.40
CA SER A 30 6.09 4.38 -5.13
C SER A 30 5.23 4.11 -3.89
N SER A 31 3.93 3.88 -4.08
CA SER A 31 3.01 3.53 -3.00
C SER A 31 2.75 2.03 -2.92
N GLY A 32 2.72 1.50 -1.69
CA GLY A 32 2.19 0.19 -1.37
C GLY A 32 0.74 0.27 -0.91
N HIS A 33 0.04 -0.85 -0.99
CA HIS A 33 -1.36 -1.01 -0.60
C HIS A 33 -1.53 -2.16 0.39
N ILE A 34 -2.13 -1.91 1.54
CA ILE A 34 -2.44 -2.92 2.57
C ILE A 34 -3.95 -2.99 2.69
N VAL A 35 -4.47 -4.20 2.69
CA VAL A 35 -5.84 -4.51 3.11
C VAL A 35 -5.78 -5.12 4.50
N ILE A 36 -6.55 -4.59 5.45
CA ILE A 36 -6.70 -5.15 6.79
C ILE A 36 -8.06 -5.84 6.84
N LYS A 37 -8.07 -7.14 7.10
CA LYS A 37 -9.28 -7.96 7.15
C LYS A 37 -9.50 -8.50 8.56
N ASN A 38 -10.66 -8.19 9.14
CA ASN A 38 -11.05 -8.73 10.43
C ASN A 38 -11.77 -10.07 10.25
N GLU A 39 -11.08 -11.18 10.47
CA GLU A 39 -11.69 -12.52 10.49
C GLU A 39 -12.03 -13.00 11.91
N THR A 40 -11.93 -12.12 12.89
CA THR A 40 -12.38 -12.41 14.25
C THR A 40 -13.90 -12.24 14.37
N ALA A 41 -14.49 -12.87 15.38
CA ALA A 41 -15.88 -12.63 15.77
C ALA A 41 -16.06 -11.32 16.57
N GLU A 42 -14.96 -10.60 16.84
CA GLU A 42 -14.90 -9.42 17.68
C GLU A 42 -14.71 -8.16 16.85
N THR A 43 -15.09 -7.00 17.38
CA THR A 43 -14.69 -5.72 16.79
C THR A 43 -13.24 -5.46 17.14
N ILE A 44 -12.44 -5.02 16.16
CA ILE A 44 -11.12 -4.45 16.44
C ILE A 44 -11.34 -2.99 16.85
N ASN A 45 -11.10 -2.70 18.13
CA ASN A 45 -11.21 -1.35 18.68
C ASN A 45 -10.10 -0.45 18.10
N GLN A 46 -8.89 -0.98 17.99
CA GLN A 46 -7.74 -0.25 17.47
C GLN A 46 -6.81 -1.19 16.69
N CYS A 47 -6.43 -0.82 15.48
CA CYS A 47 -5.39 -1.47 14.68
C CYS A 47 -4.35 -0.44 14.28
N SER A 48 -3.12 -0.60 14.72
CA SER A 48 -1.98 0.22 14.35
C SER A 48 -1.05 -0.57 13.46
N VAL A 49 -0.80 -0.05 12.26
CA VAL A 49 0.18 -0.58 11.32
C VAL A 49 1.29 0.46 11.22
N GLU A 50 2.49 0.04 11.59
CA GLU A 50 3.68 0.86 11.57
C GLU A 50 4.68 0.28 10.56
N LEU A 51 5.17 1.17 9.73
CA LEU A 51 6.09 0.94 8.64
C LEU A 51 7.23 1.95 8.76
N PRO A 52 8.40 1.68 8.17
CA PRO A 52 9.47 2.65 8.01
C PRO A 52 8.99 4.04 7.54
N GLY A 53 8.96 5.00 8.47
CA GLY A 53 8.55 6.38 8.22
C GLY A 53 7.04 6.64 8.13
N ASN A 54 6.18 5.64 8.37
CA ASN A 54 4.72 5.81 8.36
C ASN A 54 4.05 5.01 9.46
N LYS A 55 3.15 5.64 10.21
CA LYS A 55 2.29 4.97 11.16
C LYS A 55 0.84 5.31 10.86
N LYS A 56 -0.01 4.29 10.76
CA LYS A 56 -1.45 4.48 10.60
C LYS A 56 -2.19 3.71 11.67
N THR A 57 -3.20 4.36 12.24
CA THR A 57 -4.10 3.74 13.20
C THR A 57 -5.53 3.81 12.68
N PHE A 58 -6.23 2.71 12.83
CA PHE A 58 -7.64 2.53 12.51
C PHE A 58 -8.39 2.14 13.77
N GLU A 59 -9.64 2.54 13.84
CA GLU A 59 -10.52 2.22 14.95
C GLU A 59 -11.82 1.61 14.45
N ASN A 60 -12.45 0.82 15.32
CA ASN A 60 -13.79 0.25 15.09
C ASN A 60 -13.93 -0.52 13.77
N ILE A 61 -13.07 -1.51 13.54
CA ILE A 61 -13.21 -2.44 12.42
C ILE A 61 -14.09 -3.60 12.88
N GLY A 62 -15.35 -3.61 12.43
CA GLY A 62 -16.31 -4.64 12.79
C GLY A 62 -15.91 -6.04 12.32
N PRO A 63 -16.57 -7.10 12.82
CA PRO A 63 -16.37 -8.47 12.33
C PRO A 63 -16.58 -8.53 10.82
N THR A 64 -15.75 -9.33 10.13
CA THR A 64 -15.73 -9.52 8.67
C THR A 64 -15.52 -8.26 7.83
N ALA A 65 -15.28 -7.11 8.45
CA ALA A 65 -15.03 -5.86 7.75
C ALA A 65 -13.57 -5.73 7.29
N GLU A 66 -13.40 -4.93 6.24
CA GLU A 66 -12.10 -4.64 5.65
C GLU A 66 -11.79 -3.13 5.69
N ARG A 67 -10.50 -2.82 5.75
CA ARG A 67 -9.96 -1.47 5.66
C ARG A 67 -8.75 -1.44 4.76
N ASP A 68 -8.78 -0.51 3.80
CA ASP A 68 -7.69 -0.31 2.86
C ASP A 68 -6.79 0.86 3.29
N LEU A 69 -5.50 0.74 3.00
CA LEU A 69 -4.47 1.70 3.33
C LEU A 69 -3.48 1.80 2.17
N TRP A 70 -3.18 3.02 1.76
CA TRP A 70 -2.02 3.32 0.92
C TRP A 70 -0.89 3.86 1.80
N PHE A 71 0.33 3.37 1.58
CA PHE A 71 1.53 3.77 2.31
C PHE A 71 2.69 4.00 1.35
N SER A 72 3.66 4.82 1.76
CA SER A 72 4.86 5.10 0.98
C SER A 72 6.07 4.95 1.89
N PRO A 73 6.62 3.74 2.02
CA PRO A 73 7.72 3.48 2.96
C PRO A 73 8.95 4.29 2.54
N THR A 74 9.66 4.86 3.52
CA THR A 74 10.81 5.74 3.23
C THR A 74 12.13 4.97 3.13
N HIS A 75 12.19 3.78 3.71
CA HIS A 75 13.33 2.87 3.68
C HIS A 75 12.83 1.43 3.88
N ASP A 76 13.73 0.46 3.71
CA ASP A 76 13.41 -0.95 3.86
C ASP A 76 13.15 -1.31 5.33
N GLY A 77 12.25 -2.26 5.58
CA GLY A 77 11.96 -2.74 6.92
C GLY A 77 10.74 -3.63 7.02
N GLU A 78 10.36 -3.99 8.24
CA GLU A 78 9.25 -4.91 8.53
C GLU A 78 7.97 -4.14 8.85
N TYR A 79 6.82 -4.83 8.80
CA TYR A 79 5.56 -4.27 9.29
C TYR A 79 5.45 -4.56 10.79
N HIS A 80 5.32 -3.52 11.61
CA HIS A 80 4.98 -3.68 13.03
C HIS A 80 3.49 -3.45 13.22
N VAL A 81 2.74 -4.52 13.55
CA VAL A 81 1.29 -4.48 13.64
C VAL A 81 0.85 -4.69 15.07
N THR A 82 0.01 -3.80 15.58
CA THR A 82 -0.61 -3.90 16.90
C THR A 82 -2.13 -3.83 16.77
N VAL A 83 -2.83 -4.84 17.27
CA VAL A 83 -4.29 -4.94 17.21
C VAL A 83 -4.84 -5.08 18.62
N THR A 84 -5.86 -4.30 18.96
CA THR A 84 -6.63 -4.39 20.20
C THR A 84 -8.07 -4.74 19.86
N LEU A 85 -8.52 -5.92 20.31
CA LEU A 85 -9.88 -6.40 20.12
C LEU A 85 -10.84 -5.82 21.18
N SER A 86 -12.14 -5.94 20.95
CA SER A 86 -13.18 -5.47 21.88
C SER A 86 -13.15 -6.14 23.25
N SER A 87 -12.65 -7.38 23.34
CA SER A 87 -12.37 -8.05 24.62
C SER A 87 -11.23 -7.43 25.44
N GLY A 88 -10.45 -6.51 24.85
CA GLY A 88 -9.23 -5.98 25.44
C GLY A 88 -7.99 -6.83 25.14
N ARG A 89 -8.14 -7.97 24.46
CA ARG A 89 -7.02 -8.78 23.98
C ARG A 89 -6.19 -7.97 22.98
N LYS A 90 -4.87 -8.06 23.12
CA LYS A 90 -3.90 -7.38 22.28
C LYS A 90 -3.07 -8.40 21.51
N LEU A 91 -3.02 -8.26 20.18
CA LEU A 91 -2.13 -9.01 19.30
C LEU A 91 -1.04 -8.05 18.82
N VAL A 92 0.21 -8.49 18.85
CA VAL A 92 1.36 -7.72 18.36
C VAL A 92 2.21 -8.67 17.55
N ASP A 93 2.55 -8.27 16.33
CA ASP A 93 3.35 -9.10 15.43
C ASP A 93 4.21 -8.24 14.49
N ASP A 94 5.37 -8.78 14.14
CA ASP A 94 6.30 -8.24 13.16
C ASP A 94 6.24 -9.15 11.92
N LEU A 95 5.67 -8.63 10.83
CA LEU A 95 5.30 -9.44 9.68
C LEU A 95 5.88 -8.87 8.41
N GLY A 96 6.31 -9.75 7.49
CA GLY A 96 6.70 -9.36 6.14
C GLY A 96 7.89 -8.41 6.05
N TYR A 97 8.14 -7.94 4.82
CA TYR A 97 9.19 -6.98 4.54
C TYR A 97 8.73 -6.05 3.43
N VAL A 98 8.94 -4.75 3.63
CA VAL A 98 8.66 -3.71 2.66
C VAL A 98 9.97 -3.16 2.12
N THR A 99 9.98 -2.89 0.82
CA THR A 99 11.06 -2.18 0.14
C THR A 99 10.41 -1.04 -0.66
N PRO A 100 10.89 0.20 -0.56
CA PRO A 100 10.35 1.32 -1.31
C PRO A 100 10.37 1.08 -2.83
N ASN A 101 9.39 1.67 -3.53
CA ASN A 101 9.26 1.64 -4.98
C ASN A 101 9.01 0.25 -5.61
N LEU A 102 8.64 -0.76 -4.81
CA LEU A 102 8.31 -2.10 -5.31
C LEU A 102 6.82 -2.38 -5.47
N GLY A 103 5.95 -1.41 -5.13
CA GLY A 103 4.51 -1.49 -5.38
C GLY A 103 3.89 -2.77 -4.81
N ASN A 104 3.93 -2.95 -3.50
CA ASN A 104 3.41 -4.14 -2.85
C ASN A 104 1.90 -4.03 -2.61
N ARG A 105 1.17 -5.14 -2.80
CA ARG A 105 -0.20 -5.28 -2.32
C ARG A 105 -0.27 -6.43 -1.31
N ASP A 106 -0.45 -6.07 -0.06
CA ASP A 106 -0.42 -7.00 1.05
C ASP A 106 -1.79 -7.07 1.74
N CYS A 107 -2.15 -8.23 2.27
CA CYS A 107 -3.36 -8.41 3.05
C CYS A 107 -3.01 -8.90 4.46
N LEU A 108 -3.34 -8.09 5.46
CA LEU A 108 -3.24 -8.43 6.87
C LEU A 108 -4.54 -9.06 7.33
N VAL A 109 -4.52 -10.37 7.55
CA VAL A 109 -5.66 -11.13 8.07
C VAL A 109 -5.52 -11.25 9.58
N ILE A 110 -6.45 -10.64 10.31
CA ILE A 110 -6.50 -10.65 11.76
C ILE A 110 -7.45 -11.78 12.19
N SER A 111 -6.86 -12.86 12.71
CA SER A 111 -7.55 -13.98 13.33
C SER A 111 -7.61 -13.81 14.85
N PRO A 112 -8.42 -14.60 15.59
CA PRO A 112 -8.56 -14.43 17.03
C PRO A 112 -7.23 -14.46 17.79
N ASP A 113 -6.30 -15.31 17.37
CA ASP A 113 -5.08 -15.60 18.13
C ASP A 113 -3.79 -15.17 17.44
N GLN A 114 -3.86 -14.67 16.20
CA GLN A 114 -2.70 -14.33 15.39
C GLN A 114 -3.01 -13.30 14.31
N ILE A 115 -1.97 -12.64 13.82
CA ILE A 115 -2.01 -11.78 12.65
C ILE A 115 -1.24 -12.51 11.54
N THR A 116 -1.81 -12.59 10.35
CA THR A 116 -1.14 -13.26 9.22
C THR A 116 -1.04 -12.32 8.03
N LEU A 117 0.11 -12.34 7.37
CA LEU A 117 0.34 -11.61 6.13
C LEU A 117 0.12 -12.54 4.94
N VAL A 118 -0.88 -12.24 4.14
CA VAL A 118 -1.15 -12.89 2.87
C VAL A 118 -0.70 -11.95 1.76
N GLN A 119 0.42 -12.27 1.11
CA GLN A 119 0.90 -11.51 -0.04
C GLN A 119 0.08 -11.88 -1.27
N ASP A 120 -0.68 -10.92 -1.80
CA ASP A 120 -1.15 -10.98 -3.17
C ASP A 120 0.03 -10.58 -4.05
N LYS A 121 0.83 -11.56 -4.50
CA LYS A 121 1.91 -11.30 -5.45
C LYS A 121 1.32 -10.64 -6.69
N PHE A 122 1.42 -9.33 -6.80
CA PHE A 122 1.44 -8.71 -8.12
C PHE A 122 2.61 -9.34 -8.88
N PRO A 123 2.43 -9.80 -10.12
CA PRO A 123 3.54 -10.30 -10.91
C PRO A 123 4.54 -9.16 -11.05
N SER A 124 5.66 -9.26 -10.33
CA SER A 124 6.79 -8.37 -10.49
C SER A 124 7.10 -8.31 -11.99
N LEU A 125 7.10 -7.13 -12.59
CA LEU A 125 7.50 -6.95 -14.00
C LEU A 125 8.98 -7.35 -14.24
N ALA A 126 9.70 -7.81 -13.21
CA ALA A 126 11.04 -8.40 -13.27
C ALA A 126 11.08 -9.90 -13.63
N GLY A 127 9.95 -10.52 -14.01
CA GLY A 127 9.84 -11.96 -14.29
C GLY A 127 10.00 -12.38 -15.76
N LYS A 128 10.97 -11.86 -16.52
CA LYS A 128 11.40 -12.48 -17.80
C LYS A 128 12.91 -12.36 -18.03
N ALA A 129 13.73 -12.84 -17.09
CA ALA A 129 15.06 -13.35 -17.46
C ALA A 129 14.90 -14.83 -17.84
N LYS A 130 14.68 -15.09 -19.13
CA LYS A 130 14.76 -16.43 -19.71
C LYS A 130 16.20 -16.94 -19.52
N PRO A 131 16.45 -18.10 -18.89
CA PRO A 131 17.78 -18.67 -18.93
C PRO A 131 18.08 -19.10 -20.37
N LEU A 132 19.17 -18.57 -20.93
CA LEU A 132 19.76 -19.10 -22.15
C LEU A 132 20.24 -20.52 -21.83
N ARG A 133 19.60 -21.50 -22.45
CA ARG A 133 20.16 -22.81 -22.75
C ARG A 133 20.04 -23.03 -24.24
#